data_AF-A0A925E2T5-F1
#
_entry.id   AF-A0A925E2T5-F1
#
_cell.length_a   1.000
_cell.length_b   1.000
_cell.length_c   1.000
_cell.angle_alpha   90.00
_cell.angle_beta   90.00
_cell.angle_gamma   90.00
#
_symmetry.space_group_name_H-M   'P 1'
#
loop_
_entity.id
_entity.type
_entity.pdbx_description
1 polymer ?
#
loop_
_entity_poly.entity_id
_entity_poly.type
_entity_poly.pdbx_seq_one_letter_code
_entity_poly.pdbx_strand_id
1 'polypeptide(L)'
;MAHIVSTLLMVGIIWFIQVVHYPLFNRIGRDVFQAYELAHTNLITCIVMPLMLVELLTALLLVVQPISGIPSSVFWFGLILVTIIWLSTFFLQVPQHSRLSLAFDETAYKTLVNTN
;
A
#
# COMPACT_ATOMS: atom_id res chain seq x y z
N MET A 1 -0.05 -20.48 -2.30
CA MET A 1 -0.96 -19.75 -3.20
C MET A 1 -1.43 -18.43 -2.60
N ALA A 2 -1.94 -18.41 -1.36
CA ALA A 2 -2.40 -17.17 -0.72
C ALA A 2 -1.40 -16.00 -0.79
N HIS A 3 -0.12 -16.23 -0.46
CA HIS A 3 0.94 -15.21 -0.53
C HIS A 3 1.06 -14.55 -1.92
N ILE A 4 1.21 -15.36 -2.97
CA ILE A 4 1.32 -14.87 -4.35
C ILE A 4 0.06 -14.10 -4.77
N VAL A 5 -1.12 -14.62 -4.41
CA VAL A 5 -2.39 -13.96 -4.74
C VAL A 5 -2.50 -12.60 -4.04
N SER A 6 -2.19 -12.52 -2.73
CA SER A 6 -2.22 -11.24 -2.02
C SER A 6 -1.21 -10.24 -2.60
N THR A 7 -0.01 -10.69 -2.94
CA THR A 7 1.02 -9.82 -3.55
C THR A 7 0.56 -9.29 -4.91
N LEU A 8 0.03 -10.15 -5.79
CA LEU A 8 -0.45 -9.70 -7.10
C LEU A 8 -1.64 -8.74 -6.99
N LEU A 9 -2.55 -8.97 -6.03
CA LEU A 9 -3.65 -8.05 -5.76
C LEU A 9 -3.14 -6.70 -5.25
N MET A 10 -2.19 -6.69 -4.30
CA MET A 10 -1.58 -5.46 -3.80
C MET A 10 -0.86 -4.69 -4.91
N VAL A 11 -0.06 -5.37 -5.75
CA VAL A 11 0.59 -4.75 -6.91
C VAL A 11 -0.44 -4.13 -7.85
N GLY A 12 -1.52 -4.85 -8.16
CA GLY A 12 -2.61 -4.33 -8.99
C GLY A 12 -3.28 -3.11 -8.39
N ILE A 13 -3.57 -3.12 -7.10
CA ILE A 13 -4.19 -1.99 -6.39
C ILE A 13 -3.26 -0.78 -6.37
N ILE A 14 -1.99 -0.96 -6.00
CA ILE A 14 -1.00 0.14 -5.95
C ILE A 14 -0.88 0.78 -7.34
N TRP A 15 -0.77 -0.04 -8.39
CA TRP A 15 -0.64 0.46 -9.75
C TRP A 15 -1.91 1.18 -10.23
N PHE A 16 -3.09 0.66 -9.90
CA PHE A 16 -4.36 1.31 -10.21
C PHE A 16 -4.50 2.66 -9.49
N ILE A 17 -4.11 2.73 -8.21
CA ILE A 17 -4.11 3.98 -7.45
C ILE A 17 -3.14 4.99 -8.08
N GLN A 18 -1.91 4.56 -8.41
CA GLN A 18 -0.88 5.40 -8.99
C GLN A 18 -1.24 5.96 -10.37
N VAL A 19 -1.72 5.10 -11.26
CA VAL A 19 -1.96 5.47 -12.65
C VAL A 19 -3.28 6.21 -12.81
N VAL A 20 -4.28 5.90 -11.99
CA VAL A 20 -5.65 6.41 -12.18
C VAL A 20 -6.04 7.38 -11.07
N HIS A 21 -6.02 6.96 -9.80
CA HIS A 21 -6.62 7.75 -8.72
C HIS A 21 -5.80 8.99 -8.38
N TYR A 22 -4.49 8.88 -8.17
CA TYR A 22 -3.68 10.04 -7.83
C TYR A 22 -3.72 11.13 -8.91
N PRO A 23 -3.54 10.85 -10.22
CA PRO A 23 -3.68 11.88 -11.25
C PRO A 23 -5.05 12.56 -11.26
N LEU A 24 -6.12 11.84 -10.88
CA LEU A 24 -7.47 12.38 -10.78
C LEU A 24 -7.69 13.26 -9.55
N PHE A 25 -6.89 13.13 -8.48
CA PHE A 25 -7.00 13.99 -7.30
C PHE A 25 -6.84 15.48 -7.64
N ASN A 26 -5.95 15.80 -8.58
CA ASN A 26 -5.74 17.16 -9.06
C ASN A 26 -6.93 17.73 -9.88
N ARG A 27 -7.94 16.91 -10.19
CA ARG A 27 -9.16 17.35 -10.89
C ARG A 27 -10.34 17.61 -9.96
N ILE A 28 -10.18 17.33 -8.65
CA ILE A 28 -11.23 17.49 -7.65
C ILE A 28 -11.22 18.93 -7.14
N GLY A 29 -12.41 19.53 -6.99
CA GLY A 29 -12.55 20.87 -6.42
C GLY A 29 -11.98 20.94 -5.00
N ARG A 30 -11.23 22.01 -4.70
CA ARG A 30 -10.56 22.16 -3.39
C ARG A 30 -11.54 22.22 -2.21
N ASP A 31 -12.75 22.68 -2.47
CA ASP A 31 -13.87 22.76 -1.53
C ASP A 31 -14.40 21.39 -1.11
N VAL A 32 -14.31 20.38 -1.97
CA VAL A 32 -14.77 19.00 -1.69
C VAL A 32 -13.63 18.00 -1.49
N PHE A 33 -12.39 18.38 -1.79
CA PHE A 33 -11.23 17.48 -1.76
C PHE A 33 -11.04 16.81 -0.40
N GLN A 34 -11.17 17.56 0.69
CA GLN A 34 -10.97 17.02 2.04
C GLN A 34 -11.93 15.86 2.34
N ALA A 35 -13.22 16.06 2.07
CA ALA A 35 -14.24 15.03 2.30
C ALA A 35 -14.01 13.81 1.39
N TYR A 36 -13.61 14.06 0.14
CA TYR A 36 -13.24 13.01 -0.80
C TYR A 36 -12.05 12.19 -0.30
N GLU A 37 -10.96 12.83 0.13
CA GLU A 37 -9.73 12.14 0.54
C GLU A 37 -9.93 11.33 1.82
N LEU A 38 -10.70 11.87 2.77
CA LEU A 38 -11.06 11.15 3.99
C LEU A 38 -11.90 9.91 3.67
N ALA A 39 -12.86 10.02 2.76
CA ALA A 39 -13.63 8.87 2.29
C ALA A 39 -12.76 7.86 1.54
N HIS A 40 -11.89 8.34 0.63
CA HIS A 40 -10.95 7.51 -0.12
C HIS A 40 -10.05 6.71 0.81
N THR A 41 -9.41 7.37 1.77
CA THR A 41 -8.50 6.73 2.73
C THR A 41 -9.21 5.66 3.57
N ASN A 42 -10.43 5.92 4.04
CA ASN A 42 -11.20 4.95 4.81
C ASN A 42 -11.60 3.72 3.97
N LEU A 43 -12.09 3.95 2.75
CA LEU A 43 -12.54 2.90 1.85
C LEU A 43 -11.38 2.03 1.37
N ILE A 44 -10.26 2.64 0.96
CA ILE A 44 -9.10 1.88 0.48
C ILE A 44 -8.47 1.08 1.62
N THR A 45 -8.44 1.62 2.84
CA THR A 45 -7.92 0.91 4.03
C THR A 45 -8.67 -0.40 4.29
N CYS A 46 -9.99 -0.41 4.10
CA CYS A 46 -10.82 -1.63 4.26
C CYS A 46 -10.42 -2.74 3.28
N ILE A 47 -9.91 -2.38 2.09
CA ILE A 47 -9.51 -3.33 1.06
C ILE A 47 -8.03 -3.72 1.23
N VAL A 48 -7.14 -2.75 1.40
CA VAL A 48 -5.69 -3.00 1.43
C VAL A 48 -5.23 -3.62 2.73
N MET A 49 -5.78 -3.24 3.89
CA MET A 49 -5.31 -3.72 5.19
C MET A 49 -5.45 -5.25 5.33
N PRO A 50 -6.59 -5.88 4.97
CA PRO A 50 -6.70 -7.35 4.97
C PRO A 50 -5.70 -8.02 4.04
N LEU A 51 -5.49 -7.49 2.83
CA LEU A 51 -4.55 -8.05 1.85
C LEU A 51 -3.10 -7.94 2.35
N MET A 52 -2.72 -6.80 2.91
CA MET A 52 -1.42 -6.59 3.53
C MET A 52 -1.18 -7.54 4.70
N LEU A 53 -2.19 -7.76 5.55
CA LEU A 53 -2.09 -8.70 6.68
C LEU A 53 -1.93 -10.13 6.19
N VAL A 54 -2.70 -10.56 5.19
CA VAL A 54 -2.55 -11.89 4.57
C VAL A 54 -1.15 -12.05 3.99
N GLU A 55 -0.63 -11.04 3.29
CA GLU A 55 0.72 -11.07 2.72
C GLU A 55 1.80 -11.23 3.79
N LEU A 56 1.74 -10.43 4.87
CA LEU A 56 2.70 -10.50 5.97
C LEU A 56 2.62 -11.82 6.74
N LEU A 57 1.42 -12.27 7.12
CA LEU A 57 1.22 -13.52 7.85
C LEU A 57 1.67 -14.72 7.03
N THR A 58 1.39 -14.72 5.72
CA THR A 58 1.84 -15.79 4.83
C THR A 58 3.36 -15.74 4.59
N ALA A 59 3.98 -14.56 4.53
CA ALA A 59 5.44 -14.42 4.47
C ALA A 59 6.11 -15.00 5.73
N LEU A 60 5.58 -14.68 6.92
CA LEU A 60 6.03 -15.24 8.19
C LEU A 60 5.87 -16.76 8.23
N LEU A 61 4.72 -17.27 7.79
CA LEU A 61 4.45 -18.71 7.72
C LEU A 61 5.43 -19.44 6.79
N LEU A 62 5.78 -18.84 5.65
CA LEU A 62 6.75 -19.42 4.72
C LEU A 62 8.18 -19.48 5.28
N VAL A 63 8.53 -18.58 6.21
CA VAL A 63 9.82 -18.64 6.92
C VAL A 63 9.82 -19.75 7.99
N VAL A 64 8.71 -19.92 8.71
CA VAL A 64 8.57 -20.95 9.76
C VAL A 64 8.37 -22.35 9.18
N GLN A 65 7.63 -22.45 8.08
CA GLN A 65 7.29 -23.69 7.37
C GLN A 65 7.68 -23.57 5.89
N PRO A 66 8.99 -23.61 5.58
CA PRO A 66 9.49 -23.46 4.22
C PRO A 66 9.05 -24.62 3.34
N ILE A 67 8.76 -24.31 2.08
CA ILE A 67 8.38 -25.31 1.08
C ILE A 67 9.61 -26.13 0.69
N SER A 68 9.50 -27.46 0.80
CA SER A 68 10.59 -28.38 0.44
C SER A 68 11.01 -28.19 -1.02
N GLY A 69 12.31 -28.12 -1.27
CA GLY A 69 12.89 -27.90 -2.60
C GLY A 69 13.17 -26.43 -2.96
N ILE A 70 12.78 -25.47 -2.11
CA ILE A 70 13.12 -24.05 -2.27
C ILE A 70 14.13 -23.65 -1.18
N PRO A 71 15.22 -22.93 -1.50
CA PRO A 71 16.17 -22.45 -0.49
C PRO A 71 15.51 -21.52 0.54
N SER A 72 15.79 -21.74 1.83
CA SER A 72 15.21 -20.94 2.92
C SER A 72 15.57 -19.45 2.85
N SER A 73 16.67 -19.09 2.19
CA SER A 73 17.08 -17.70 1.95
C SER A 73 16.04 -16.91 1.15
N VAL A 74 15.29 -17.57 0.26
CA VAL A 74 14.25 -16.92 -0.55
C VAL A 74 13.11 -16.41 0.33
N PHE A 75 12.68 -17.20 1.33
CA PHE A 75 11.59 -16.81 2.23
C PHE A 75 11.99 -15.66 3.15
N TRP A 76 13.22 -15.69 3.67
CA TRP A 76 13.77 -14.58 4.45
C TRP A 76 13.87 -13.29 3.64
N PHE A 77 14.36 -13.38 2.40
CA PHE A 77 14.42 -12.23 1.49
C PHE A 77 13.03 -11.65 1.22
N GLY A 78 12.04 -12.50 0.94
CA GLY A 78 10.65 -12.08 0.77
C GLY A 78 10.08 -11.38 2.01
N LEU A 79 10.29 -11.94 3.20
CA LEU A 79 9.84 -11.34 4.46
C LEU A 79 10.48 -9.96 4.70
N ILE A 80 11.78 -9.83 4.44
CA ILE A 80 12.49 -8.55 4.56
C ILE A 80 11.88 -7.51 3.61
N LEU A 81 11.65 -7.88 2.35
CA LEU A 81 11.03 -6.97 1.37
C LEU A 81 9.64 -6.54 1.79
N VAL A 82 8.76 -7.48 2.18
CA VAL A 82 7.40 -7.16 2.66
C VAL A 82 7.47 -6.21 3.87
N THR A 83 8.40 -6.45 4.79
CA THR A 83 8.60 -5.60 5.97
C THR A 83 9.03 -4.19 5.55
N ILE A 84 9.98 -4.05 4.63
CA ILE A 84 10.42 -2.74 4.11
C ILE A 84 9.26 -2.00 3.44
N ILE A 85 8.45 -2.69 2.63
CA ILE A 85 7.28 -2.10 1.96
C ILE A 85 6.26 -1.62 2.99
N TRP A 86 6.01 -2.41 4.04
CA TRP A 86 5.15 -2.02 5.15
C TRP A 86 5.67 -0.76 5.86
N LEU A 87 6.95 -0.75 6.23
CA LEU A 87 7.57 0.40 6.90
C LEU A 87 7.50 1.65 6.02
N SER A 88 7.76 1.52 4.73
CA SER A 88 7.56 2.59 3.75
C SER A 88 6.12 3.11 3.85
N THR A 89 5.13 2.24 3.68
CA THR A 89 3.70 2.58 3.72
C THR A 89 3.31 3.36 4.98
N PHE A 90 3.71 2.86 6.16
CA PHE A 90 3.36 3.48 7.44
C PHE A 90 4.06 4.81 7.69
N PHE A 91 5.31 4.97 7.24
CA PHE A 91 6.11 6.15 7.57
C PHE A 91 6.16 7.20 6.47
N LEU A 92 5.87 6.84 5.22
CA LEU A 92 5.92 7.75 4.08
C LEU A 92 4.52 8.05 3.56
N GLN A 93 3.75 7.02 3.19
CA GLN A 93 2.45 7.17 2.53
C GLN A 93 1.34 7.60 3.50
N VAL A 94 1.18 6.91 4.65
CA VAL A 94 0.12 7.23 5.63
C VAL A 94 0.18 8.67 6.15
N PRO A 95 1.36 9.23 6.47
CA PRO A 95 1.46 10.64 6.86
C PRO A 95 1.05 11.62 5.75
N GLN A 96 1.32 11.31 4.47
CA GLN A 96 0.87 12.17 3.38
C GLN A 96 -0.65 12.13 3.20
N HIS A 97 -1.29 10.96 3.29
CA HIS A 97 -2.76 10.87 3.28
C HIS A 97 -3.39 11.62 4.46
N SER A 98 -2.77 11.56 5.64
CA SER A 98 -3.21 12.35 6.80
C SER A 98 -3.15 13.87 6.51
N ARG A 99 -2.11 14.34 5.81
CA ARG A 99 -2.00 15.76 5.39
C ARG A 99 -3.07 16.12 4.37
N LEU A 100 -3.26 15.30 3.33
CA LEU A 100 -4.26 15.52 2.29
C LEU A 100 -5.70 15.46 2.83
N SER A 101 -5.94 14.68 3.88
CA SER A 101 -7.23 14.60 4.58
C SER A 101 -7.58 15.84 5.40
N LEU A 102 -6.63 16.77 5.61
CA LEU A 102 -6.89 18.07 6.24
C LEU A 102 -7.17 19.14 5.19
N ALA A 103 -6.33 19.21 4.15
CA ALA A 103 -6.50 20.12 3.02
C ALA A 103 -5.65 19.62 1.85
N PHE A 104 -5.97 20.07 0.63
CA PHE A 104 -5.14 19.78 -0.52
C PHE A 104 -3.75 20.43 -0.36
N ASP A 105 -2.72 19.59 -0.22
CA ASP A 105 -1.31 19.97 -0.15
C ASP A 105 -0.58 19.40 -1.36
N GLU A 106 -0.10 20.29 -2.24
CA GLU A 106 0.57 19.91 -3.48
C GLU A 106 1.89 19.15 -3.23
N THR A 107 2.58 19.42 -2.11
CA THR A 107 3.83 18.73 -1.75
C THR A 107 3.55 17.30 -1.27
N ALA A 108 2.51 17.11 -0.45
CA ALA A 108 2.06 15.79 -0.02
C ALA A 108 1.57 14.96 -1.22
N TYR A 109 0.80 15.59 -2.11
CA TYR A 109 0.35 14.98 -3.36
C TYR A 109 1.52 14.51 -4.24
N LYS A 110 2.48 15.39 -4.54
CA LYS A 110 3.67 15.04 -5.35
C LYS A 110 4.50 13.93 -4.71
N THR A 111 4.58 13.91 -3.39
CA THR A 111 5.27 12.83 -2.66
C THR A 111 4.58 11.50 -2.91
N LEU A 112 3.25 11.41 -2.74
CA LEU A 112 2.49 10.17 -2.99
C LEU A 112 2.64 9.62 -4.41
N VAL A 113 2.68 10.50 -5.41
CA VAL A 113 2.87 10.11 -6.83
C VAL A 113 4.29 9.59 -7.10
N ASN A 114 5.29 10.09 -6.39
CA ASN A 114 6.70 9.77 -6.68
C ASN A 114 7.29 8.63 -5.83
N THR A 115 6.65 8.26 -4.71
CA THR A 115 7.25 7.34 -3.72
C THR A 115 6.57 5.97 -3.62
N ASN A 116 5.70 5.59 -4.55
CA ASN A 116 4.93 4.34 -4.52
C ASN A 116 5.04 3.59 -5.85
#